data_AF-A0AAW5EJM9-F1
#
_entry.id   AF-A0AAW5EJM9-F1
#
_cell.length_a   1.000
_cell.length_b   1.000
_cell.length_c   1.000
_cell.angle_alpha   90.00
_cell.angle_beta   90.00
_cell.angle_gamma   90.00
#
_symmetry.space_group_name_H-M   'P 1'
#
loop_
_entity.id
_entity.type
_entity.pdbx_description
1 polymer ?
#
loop_
_entity_poly.entity_id
_entity_poly.type
_entity_poly.pdbx_seq_one_letter_code
_entity_poly.pdbx_strand_id
1 'polypeptide(L)'
;KEKLDFAYGLKEMLSKAKNEFELEILLPKKSTKKNQENKQDNGIANFYFNEFKICVGKNEKGNENLLKSAKKDDLWLHVRDIPSSHVLIISNKQKISEEVIEFSARLCVNFSGLKKGSYWVDYTLKNFVKVQQKAF
;
A
#
# COMPACT_ATOMS: atom_id res chain seq x y z
N LYS A 1 16.10 -5.07 8.49
CA LYS A 1 15.58 -3.72 8.82
C LYS A 1 14.18 -3.54 8.25
N GLU A 2 14.00 -3.62 6.93
CA GLU A 2 12.71 -3.42 6.23
C GLU A 2 11.48 -4.10 6.87
N LYS A 3 11.56 -5.39 7.22
CA LYS A 3 10.44 -6.10 7.88
C LYS A 3 10.06 -5.51 9.23
N LEU A 4 11.05 -5.06 9.99
CA LEU A 4 10.85 -4.45 11.31
C LEU A 4 10.27 -3.04 11.15
N ASP A 5 10.77 -2.26 10.19
CA ASP A 5 10.26 -0.92 9.87
C ASP A 5 8.78 -1.00 9.42
N PHE A 6 8.46 -1.97 8.58
CA PHE A 6 7.07 -2.26 8.19
C PHE A 6 6.19 -2.60 9.40
N ALA A 7 6.68 -3.45 10.32
CA ALA A 7 5.94 -3.81 11.53
C ALA A 7 5.72 -2.60 12.46
N TYR A 8 6.69 -1.70 12.59
CA TYR A 8 6.52 -0.45 13.32
C TYR A 8 5.49 0.48 12.69
N GLY A 9 5.53 0.63 11.36
CA GLY A 9 4.52 1.41 10.62
C GLY A 9 3.12 0.87 10.85
N LEU A 10 2.95 -0.47 10.83
CA LEU A 10 1.68 -1.11 11.11
C LEU A 10 1.21 -0.87 12.55
N LYS A 11 2.11 -0.99 13.53
CA LYS A 11 1.80 -0.70 14.95
C LYS A 11 1.32 0.75 15.13
N GLU A 12 1.96 1.71 14.46
CA GLU A 12 1.54 3.11 14.53
C GLU A 12 0.14 3.32 13.95
N MET A 13 -0.18 2.68 12.82
CA MET A 13 -1.52 2.77 12.23
C MET A 13 -2.57 2.15 13.15
N LEU A 14 -2.30 0.98 13.73
CA LEU A 14 -3.20 0.34 14.69
C LEU A 14 -3.47 1.24 15.90
N SER A 15 -2.46 1.94 16.43
CA SER A 15 -2.66 2.87 17.56
C SER A 15 -3.46 4.12 17.20
N LYS A 16 -3.53 4.48 15.91
CA LYS A 16 -4.21 5.68 15.41
C LYS A 16 -5.55 5.36 14.74
N ALA A 17 -5.96 4.09 14.70
CA ALA A 17 -7.20 3.69 14.06
C ALA A 17 -8.39 4.37 14.73
N LYS A 18 -9.30 4.92 13.92
CA LYS A 18 -10.42 5.73 14.41
C LYS A 18 -11.60 4.89 14.90
N ASN A 19 -11.75 3.69 14.38
CA ASN A 19 -12.86 2.79 14.64
C ASN A 19 -12.45 1.33 14.48
N GLU A 20 -13.33 0.42 14.90
CA GLU A 20 -13.12 -1.02 14.81
C GLU A 20 -12.90 -1.50 13.37
N PHE A 21 -13.60 -0.89 12.41
CA PHE A 21 -13.45 -1.20 10.99
C PHE A 21 -12.02 -0.94 10.48
N GLU A 22 -11.40 0.20 10.79
CA GLU A 22 -10.00 0.46 10.44
C GLU A 22 -9.05 -0.56 11.09
N LEU A 23 -9.33 -0.97 12.34
CA LEU A 23 -8.52 -1.98 13.03
C LEU A 23 -8.59 -3.34 12.31
N GLU A 24 -9.79 -3.81 11.95
CA GLU A 24 -9.96 -5.08 11.24
C GLU A 24 -9.21 -5.12 9.91
N ILE A 25 -9.13 -3.98 9.22
CA ILE A 25 -8.46 -3.86 7.93
C ILE A 25 -6.94 -3.93 8.07
N LEU A 26 -6.41 -3.32 9.12
CA LEU A 26 -4.98 -3.28 9.41
C LEU A 26 -4.48 -4.60 10.01
N LEU A 27 -5.33 -5.33 10.73
CA LEU A 27 -4.93 -6.57 11.36
C LEU A 27 -4.64 -7.65 10.30
N PRO A 28 -3.50 -8.34 10.40
CA PRO A 28 -3.21 -9.44 9.50
C PRO A 28 -4.27 -10.55 9.70
N LYS A 29 -4.97 -10.93 8.61
CA LYS A 29 -5.95 -12.02 8.65
C LYS A 29 -5.28 -13.29 9.19
N LYS A 30 -5.84 -13.89 10.25
CA LYS A 30 -5.40 -15.20 10.78
C LYS A 30 -5.46 -16.21 9.64
N SER A 31 -4.31 -16.65 9.13
CA SER A 31 -4.27 -17.65 8.08
C SER A 31 -4.83 -18.97 8.62
N THR A 32 -5.89 -19.50 8.02
CA THR A 32 -6.19 -20.93 8.14
C THR A 32 -5.02 -21.71 7.52
N LYS A 33 -4.54 -22.74 8.23
CA LYS A 33 -3.33 -23.52 7.92
C LYS A 33 -3.23 -24.03 6.47
N LYS A 34 -4.32 -24.06 5.69
CA LYS A 34 -4.37 -24.53 4.29
C LYS A 34 -3.77 -23.59 3.24
N ASN A 35 -3.49 -22.32 3.55
CA ASN A 35 -2.99 -21.32 2.58
C ASN A 35 -1.53 -20.89 2.78
N GLN A 36 -0.76 -21.61 3.60
CA GLN A 36 0.63 -21.25 3.94
C GLN A 36 1.68 -21.82 2.97
N GLU A 37 1.31 -22.77 2.11
CA GLU A 37 2.19 -23.30 1.09
C GLU A 37 2.06 -22.44 -0.17
N ASN A 38 3.16 -21.79 -0.59
CA ASN A 38 3.32 -20.99 -1.83
C ASN A 38 2.94 -19.50 -1.86
N LYS A 39 3.05 -18.75 -0.77
CA LYS A 39 3.27 -17.29 -0.91
C LYS A 39 4.73 -16.96 -0.65
N GLN A 40 5.55 -17.00 -1.70
CA GLN A 40 6.80 -16.23 -1.69
C GLN A 40 6.45 -14.79 -1.29
N ASP A 41 7.13 -14.29 -0.25
CA ASP A 41 6.98 -12.91 0.21
C ASP A 41 7.50 -11.99 -0.90
N ASN A 42 6.61 -11.62 -1.84
CA ASN A 42 6.94 -10.77 -2.98
C ASN A 42 7.21 -9.31 -2.58
N GLY A 43 7.36 -9.01 -1.28
CA GLY A 43 7.55 -7.66 -0.77
C GLY A 43 6.28 -6.83 -0.83
N ILE A 44 5.09 -7.44 -0.92
CA ILE A 44 3.81 -6.73 -1.06
C ILE A 44 2.90 -7.05 0.13
N ALA A 45 2.35 -6.02 0.77
CA ALA A 45 1.25 -6.12 1.72
C ALA A 45 -0.08 -5.87 1.01
N ASN A 46 -1.15 -6.56 1.45
CA ASN A 46 -2.49 -6.38 0.88
C ASN A 46 -3.46 -6.00 2.01
N PHE A 47 -4.18 -4.91 1.79
CA PHE A 47 -5.26 -4.41 2.63
C PHE A 47 -6.55 -4.45 1.82
N TYR A 48 -7.68 -4.52 2.51
CA TYR A 48 -9.01 -4.55 1.89
C TYR A 48 -9.85 -3.48 2.57
N PHE A 49 -10.22 -2.45 1.83
CA PHE A 49 -10.99 -1.33 2.35
C PHE A 49 -12.20 -1.12 1.43
N ASN A 50 -13.40 -1.22 2.01
CA ASN A 50 -14.65 -1.37 1.26
C ASN A 50 -14.54 -2.54 0.25
N GLU A 51 -14.91 -2.31 -1.01
CA GLU A 51 -14.85 -3.29 -2.10
C GLU A 51 -13.45 -3.35 -2.76
N PHE A 52 -12.48 -2.55 -2.30
CA PHE A 52 -11.20 -2.36 -2.97
C PHE A 52 -10.07 -3.13 -2.29
N LYS A 53 -9.26 -3.78 -3.12
CA LYS A 53 -7.96 -4.34 -2.71
C LYS A 53 -6.89 -3.25 -2.87
N ILE A 54 -6.19 -2.97 -1.78
CA ILE A 54 -5.08 -2.01 -1.75
C ILE A 54 -3.77 -2.78 -1.54
N CYS A 55 -2.83 -2.63 -2.47
CA CYS A 55 -1.53 -3.28 -2.42
C CYS A 55 -0.46 -2.24 -2.05
N VAL A 56 0.45 -2.58 -1.16
CA VAL A 56 1.54 -1.69 -0.71
C VAL A 56 2.88 -2.40 -0.87
N GLY A 57 3.85 -1.74 -1.51
CA GLY A 57 5.23 -2.22 -1.60
C GLY A 57 5.97 -2.00 -0.27
N LYS A 58 6.47 -3.08 0.32
CA LYS A 58 7.20 -3.07 1.61
C LYS A 58 8.69 -2.73 1.44
N ASN A 59 9.21 -2.85 0.22
CA ASN A 59 10.60 -2.59 -0.16
C ASN A 59 10.73 -2.41 -1.68
N GLU A 60 11.93 -2.13 -2.17
CA GLU A 60 12.21 -1.89 -3.60
C GLU A 60 11.70 -3.03 -4.50
N LYS A 61 12.01 -4.28 -4.14
CA LYS A 61 11.54 -5.45 -4.89
C LYS A 61 10.01 -5.54 -4.90
N GLY A 62 9.37 -5.22 -3.76
CA GLY A 62 7.92 -5.09 -3.64
C GLY A 62 7.34 -4.03 -4.56
N ASN A 63 7.94 -2.83 -4.58
CA ASN A 63 7.55 -1.73 -5.46
C ASN A 63 7.64 -2.13 -6.94
N GLU A 64 8.73 -2.77 -7.35
CA GLU A 64 8.90 -3.26 -8.72
C GLU A 64 7.84 -4.31 -9.07
N ASN A 65 7.63 -5.29 -8.20
CA ASN A 65 6.64 -6.35 -8.41
C ASN A 65 5.23 -5.78 -8.53
N LEU A 66 4.91 -4.79 -7.67
CA LEU A 66 3.61 -4.14 -7.62
C LEU A 66 3.33 -3.41 -8.94
N LEU A 67 4.28 -2.62 -9.45
CA LEU A 67 4.16 -1.95 -10.75
C LEU A 67 4.06 -2.94 -11.93
N LYS A 68 4.79 -4.06 -11.90
CA LYS A 68 4.74 -5.11 -12.94
C LYS A 68 3.40 -5.84 -12.97
N SER A 69 2.77 -6.02 -11.81
CA SER A 69 1.49 -6.72 -11.67
C SER A 69 0.25 -5.86 -11.91
N ALA A 70 0.43 -4.54 -11.98
CA ALA A 70 -0.62 -3.55 -12.07
C ALA A 70 -1.29 -3.53 -13.45
N LYS A 71 -2.62 -3.36 -13.49
CA LYS A 71 -3.35 -3.08 -14.72
C LYS A 71 -3.29 -1.58 -15.03
N LYS A 72 -3.57 -1.22 -16.29
CA LYS A 72 -3.51 0.17 -16.77
C LYS A 72 -4.51 1.09 -16.06
N ASP A 73 -5.65 0.55 -15.66
CA ASP A 73 -6.77 1.23 -14.99
C ASP A 73 -6.70 1.23 -13.46
N ASP A 74 -5.69 0.57 -12.87
CA ASP A 74 -5.47 0.63 -11.43
C ASP A 74 -4.93 2.01 -11.04
N LEU A 75 -5.33 2.49 -9.86
CA LEU A 75 -4.87 3.77 -9.33
C LEU A 75 -3.57 3.57 -8.57
N TRP A 76 -2.53 4.28 -8.98
CA TRP A 76 -1.22 4.27 -8.37
C TRP A 76 -1.03 5.51 -7.49
N LEU A 77 -0.39 5.34 -6.34
CA LEU A 77 -0.06 6.40 -5.41
C LEU A 77 1.41 6.32 -4.97
N HIS A 78 1.99 7.49 -4.70
CA HIS A 78 3.37 7.65 -4.22
C HIS A 78 3.52 8.99 -3.49
N VAL A 79 4.39 9.03 -2.48
CA VAL A 79 4.68 10.30 -1.77
C VAL A 79 5.45 11.22 -2.71
N ARG A 80 4.89 12.41 -2.94
CA ARG A 80 5.42 13.38 -3.88
C ARG A 80 6.86 13.76 -3.56
N ASP A 81 7.70 13.76 -4.58
CA ASP A 81 9.10 14.20 -4.56
C ASP A 81 10.03 13.43 -3.59
N ILE A 82 9.58 12.30 -3.02
CA ILE A 82 10.33 11.53 -2.00
C ILE A 82 10.33 10.04 -2.34
N PRO A 83 11.49 9.34 -2.31
CA PRO A 83 11.55 7.88 -2.41
C PRO A 83 10.68 7.24 -1.32
N SER A 84 9.72 6.42 -1.73
CA SER A 84 8.64 5.99 -0.85
C SER A 84 7.96 4.71 -1.36
N SER A 85 7.12 4.10 -0.53
CA SER A 85 6.35 2.92 -0.91
C SER A 85 5.37 3.23 -2.04
N HIS A 86 5.33 2.37 -3.05
CA HIS A 86 4.29 2.41 -4.05
C HIS A 86 3.01 1.76 -3.51
N VAL A 87 1.88 2.39 -3.78
CA VAL A 87 0.56 1.86 -3.44
C VAL A 87 -0.27 1.72 -4.71
N LEU A 88 -1.04 0.64 -4.82
CA LEU A 88 -2.02 0.42 -5.88
C LEU A 88 -3.39 0.13 -5.29
N ILE A 89 -4.41 0.78 -5.82
CA ILE A 89 -5.81 0.46 -5.60
C ILE A 89 -6.29 -0.32 -6.84
N ILE A 90 -6.68 -1.57 -6.62
CA ILE A 90 -7.19 -2.42 -7.71
C ILE A 90 -8.59 -1.95 -8.06
N SER A 91 -8.72 -1.24 -9.18
CA SER A 91 -9.95 -0.53 -9.56
C SER A 91 -11.02 -1.49 -10.09
N ASN A 92 -10.63 -2.47 -10.91
CA ASN A 92 -11.55 -3.34 -11.65
C ASN A 92 -12.67 -2.56 -12.38
N LYS A 93 -12.33 -1.41 -12.98
CA LYS A 93 -13.25 -0.48 -13.66
C LYS A 93 -14.33 0.15 -12.77
N GLN A 94 -14.17 0.10 -11.45
CA GLN A 94 -15.08 0.74 -10.51
C GLN A 94 -14.62 2.17 -10.21
N LYS A 95 -15.57 3.05 -9.87
CA LYS A 95 -15.24 4.39 -9.41
C LYS A 95 -14.70 4.32 -7.98
N ILE A 96 -13.45 4.69 -7.80
CA ILE A 96 -12.80 4.75 -6.48
C ILE A 96 -13.29 6.00 -5.75
N SER A 97 -13.78 5.85 -4.52
CA SER A 97 -14.21 6.97 -3.68
C SER A 97 -13.00 7.70 -3.08
N GLU A 98 -13.20 8.98 -2.72
CA GLU A 98 -12.17 9.79 -2.08
C GLU A 98 -11.66 9.17 -0.78
N GLU A 99 -12.56 8.59 0.03
CA GLU A 99 -12.20 7.87 1.27
C GLU A 99 -11.19 6.73 1.02
N VAL A 100 -11.36 5.96 -0.05
CA VAL A 100 -10.43 4.86 -0.40
C VAL A 100 -9.07 5.42 -0.82
N ILE A 101 -9.06 6.56 -1.53
CA ILE A 101 -7.81 7.26 -1.93
C ILE A 101 -7.10 7.79 -0.68
N GLU A 102 -7.82 8.46 0.22
CA GLU A 102 -7.26 8.99 1.48
C GLU A 102 -6.68 7.89 2.37
N PHE A 103 -7.41 6.79 2.54
CA PHE A 103 -6.92 5.64 3.29
C PHE A 103 -5.66 5.05 2.64
N SER A 104 -5.64 4.93 1.31
CA SER A 104 -4.47 4.46 0.55
C SER A 104 -3.28 5.41 0.66
N ALA A 105 -3.51 6.73 0.70
CA ALA A 105 -2.48 7.73 0.90
C ALA A 105 -1.88 7.65 2.32
N ARG A 106 -2.71 7.42 3.35
CA ARG A 106 -2.23 7.14 4.71
C ARG A 106 -1.32 5.91 4.75
N LEU A 107 -1.72 4.82 4.09
CA LEU A 107 -0.88 3.62 3.97
C LEU A 107 0.45 3.94 3.28
N CYS A 108 0.42 4.71 2.19
CA CYS A 108 1.62 5.13 1.46
C CYS A 108 2.62 5.85 2.38
N VAL A 109 2.18 6.89 3.10
CA VAL A 109 3.05 7.65 4.02
C VAL A 109 3.56 6.75 5.15
N ASN A 110 2.69 5.98 5.81
CA ASN A 110 3.05 5.16 6.97
C ASN A 110 4.06 4.05 6.64
N PHE A 111 4.01 3.47 5.45
CA PHE A 111 4.94 2.40 5.05
C PHE A 111 6.22 2.89 4.37
N SER A 112 6.36 4.20 4.20
CA SER A 112 7.53 4.80 3.54
C SER A 112 8.71 5.13 4.47
N GLY A 113 8.60 4.81 5.77
CA GLY A 113 9.68 5.09 6.73
C GLY A 113 9.95 6.58 6.97
N LEU A 114 8.96 7.43 6.68
CA LEU A 114 9.07 8.88 6.82
C LEU A 114 8.98 9.30 8.29
N LYS A 115 9.51 10.49 8.59
CA LYS A 115 9.34 11.11 9.91
C LYS A 115 7.87 11.51 10.11
N LYS A 116 7.46 11.78 11.35
CA LYS A 116 6.12 12.30 11.61
C LYS A 116 5.96 13.68 10.95
N GLY A 117 4.89 13.87 10.21
CA GLY A 117 4.60 15.12 9.51
C GLY A 117 3.44 14.98 8.52
N SER A 118 3.16 16.07 7.81
CA SER A 118 2.19 16.11 6.71
C SER A 118 2.94 16.00 5.38
N TYR A 119 2.46 15.12 4.51
CA TYR A 119 3.09 14.82 3.22
C TYR A 119 2.05 14.90 2.11
N TRP A 120 2.49 15.37 0.94
CA TRP A 120 1.69 15.32 -0.27
C TRP A 120 1.83 13.94 -0.91
N VAL A 121 0.71 13.36 -1.31
CA VAL A 121 0.67 12.06 -2.01
C VAL A 121 0.05 12.29 -3.36
N ASP A 122 0.83 12.00 -4.40
CA ASP A 122 0.34 12.07 -5.78
C ASP A 122 -0.35 10.75 -6.12
N TYR A 123 -1.42 10.84 -6.92
CA TYR A 123 -2.09 9.66 -7.45
C TYR A 123 -2.47 9.85 -8.92
N THR A 124 -2.40 8.76 -9.68
CA THR A 124 -2.77 8.74 -11.09
C THR A 124 -3.07 7.32 -11.55
N LEU A 125 -3.64 7.15 -12.74
CA LEU A 125 -3.77 5.82 -13.32
C LEU A 125 -2.38 5.25 -13.64
N LYS A 126 -2.20 3.96 -13.37
CA LYS A 126 -0.93 3.26 -13.64
C LYS A 126 -0.45 3.43 -15.07
N ASN A 127 -1.35 3.56 -16.05
CA ASN A 127 -1.05 3.80 -17.46
C ASN A 127 -0.19 5.06 -17.70
N PHE A 128 -0.28 6.06 -16.81
CA PHE A 128 0.49 7.30 -16.93
C PHE A 128 1.83 7.26 -16.18
N VAL A 129 2.08 6.20 -15.40
CA VAL A 129 3.29 6.06 -14.58
C VAL A 129 4.42 5.41 -15.39
N LYS A 130 5.49 6.17 -15.63
CA LYS A 130 6.73 5.69 -16.27
C LYS A 130 7.86 5.64 -15.24
N VAL A 131 8.57 4.52 -15.19
CA VAL A 131 9.75 4.38 -14.33
C VAL A 131 10.93 5.05 -15.04
N GLN A 132 11.46 6.14 -14.48
CA GLN A 132 12.64 6.82 -15.01
C GLN A 132 13.89 6.54 -14.17
N GLN A 133 13.75 6.54 -12.85
CA GLN A 133 14.77 6.14 -11.89
C GLN A 133 14.12 5.24 -10.84
N LYS A 134 14.90 4.34 -10.24
CA LYS A 134 14.39 3.43 -9.22
C LYS A 134 13.99 4.24 -7.97
N ALA A 135 12.75 4.10 -7.54
CA ALA A 135 12.27 4.68 -6.29
C ALA A 135 12.59 3.70 -5.16
N PHE A 136 13.78 3.82 -4.55
CA PHE A 136 14.08 3.44 -3.16
C PHE A 136 15.49 3.88 -2.78
#